data_AF-A0A4Q4KKD1-F1
#
_entry.id   AF-A0A4Q4KKD1-F1
#
_cell.length_a   1.000
_cell.length_b   1.000
_cell.length_c   1.000
_cell.angle_alpha   90.00
_cell.angle_beta   90.00
_cell.angle_gamma   90.00
#
_symmetry.space_group_name_H-M   'P 1'
#
loop_
_entity.id
_entity.type
_entity.pdbx_description
1 polymer ?
#
loop_
_entity_poly.entity_id
_entity_poly.type
_entity_poly.pdbx_seq_one_letter_code
_entity_poly.pdbx_strand_id
1 'polypeptide(L)'
;MKKFRLPRKTKKRLRNGIWLYPSDEKGSSLMAWPTRIEKDYVAFKNGILRNLTDRTKENRRVFREKLDAEIVVTDEELKSYVDDLLRKELRTSSYNLLIKAKNDKNAIKAYYNLVNACQLTASGERSYGNIACMSIDLAKSLLRVKRK
;
A
#
# COMPACT_ATOMS: atom_id res chain seq x y z
N MET A 1 26.64 14.55 30.38
CA MET A 1 25.77 13.39 30.01
C MET A 1 26.52 12.48 29.04
N LYS A 2 26.60 11.16 29.32
CA LYS A 2 27.20 10.20 28.39
C LYS A 2 26.39 10.19 27.08
N LYS A 3 27.04 10.37 25.94
CA LYS A 3 26.37 10.28 24.64
C LYS A 3 25.98 8.82 24.41
N PHE A 4 24.69 8.55 24.20
CA PHE A 4 24.19 7.24 23.81
C PHE A 4 24.92 6.78 22.54
N ARG A 5 25.65 5.67 22.63
CA ARG A 5 26.47 5.12 21.54
C ARG A 5 26.15 3.65 21.36
N LEU A 6 25.79 3.29 20.14
CA LEU A 6 25.53 1.91 19.74
C LEU A 6 26.69 1.36 18.90
N PRO A 7 26.96 0.04 18.99
CA PRO A 7 27.89 -0.63 18.09
C PRO A 7 27.50 -0.41 16.62
N ARG A 8 28.51 -0.29 15.75
CA ARG A 8 28.33 0.01 14.31
C ARG A 8 27.37 -0.97 13.62
N LYS A 9 27.49 -2.28 13.89
CA LYS A 9 26.64 -3.32 13.30
C LYS A 9 25.17 -3.15 13.71
N THR A 10 24.91 -2.94 15.01
CA THR A 10 23.57 -2.70 15.56
C THR A 10 22.95 -1.43 14.99
N LYS A 11 23.72 -0.35 14.93
CA LYS A 11 23.27 0.93 14.36
C LYS A 11 22.92 0.81 12.87
N LYS A 12 23.69 0.04 12.09
CA LYS A 12 23.38 -0.22 10.67
C LYS A 12 22.08 -1.00 10.50
N ARG A 13 21.86 -2.06 11.27
CA ARG A 13 20.61 -2.85 11.21
C ARG A 13 19.38 -2.00 11.51
N LEU A 14 19.45 -1.19 12.57
CA LEU A 14 18.35 -0.31 12.98
C LEU A 14 18.06 0.81 11.98
N ARG A 15 19.06 1.30 11.24
CA ARG A 15 18.87 2.34 10.20
C ARG A 15 18.07 1.88 9.00
N ASN A 16 18.00 0.58 8.73
CA ASN A 16 17.26 0.04 7.59
C ASN A 16 15.75 -0.12 7.88
N GLY A 17 15.34 0.12 9.14
CA GLY A 17 13.97 0.03 9.61
C GLY A 17 13.32 1.39 9.82
N ILE A 18 12.02 1.47 9.56
CA ILE A 18 11.17 2.56 10.07
C ILE A 18 10.45 2.01 11.30
N TRP A 19 10.87 2.47 12.47
CA TRP A 19 10.38 1.96 13.75
C TRP A 19 9.27 2.85 14.28
N LEU A 20 8.15 2.23 14.65
CA LEU A 20 7.01 2.90 15.24
C LEU A 20 6.65 2.25 16.57
N TYR A 21 6.17 3.06 17.51
CA TYR A 21 5.43 2.56 18.65
C TYR A 21 4.06 2.00 18.20
N PRO A 22 3.42 1.15 19.02
CA PRO A 22 2.05 0.71 18.79
C PRO A 22 1.12 1.91 18.53
N SER A 23 0.06 1.67 17.77
CA SER A 23 -0.94 2.70 17.48
C SER A 23 -1.73 3.04 18.74
N ASP A 24 -1.97 4.33 18.95
CA ASP A 24 -2.89 4.81 19.97
C ASP A 24 -4.35 4.45 19.60
N GLU A 25 -5.30 4.64 20.51
CA GLU A 25 -6.74 4.40 20.29
C GLU A 25 -7.32 5.13 19.06
N LYS A 26 -6.67 6.23 18.64
CA LYS A 26 -7.03 7.01 17.43
C LYS A 26 -6.35 6.52 16.14
N GLY A 27 -5.54 5.46 16.21
CA GLY A 27 -4.83 4.89 15.06
C GLY A 27 -3.53 5.59 14.67
N SER A 28 -3.13 6.63 15.38
CA SER A 28 -1.85 7.33 15.20
C SER A 28 -0.71 6.53 15.84
N SER A 29 0.46 6.48 15.22
CA SER A 29 1.65 5.84 15.79
C SER A 29 2.82 6.81 15.88
N LEU A 30 3.52 6.80 17.02
CA LEU A 30 4.70 7.63 17.22
C LEU A 30 5.94 7.01 16.57
N MET A 31 6.71 7.80 15.84
CA MET A 31 7.97 7.34 15.24
C MET A 31 9.09 7.26 16.27
N ALA A 32 9.74 6.11 16.32
CA ALA A 32 10.85 5.82 17.21
C ALA A 32 12.19 5.96 16.47
N TRP A 33 13.21 6.43 17.19
CA TRP A 33 14.58 6.55 16.72
C TRP A 33 15.56 5.74 17.59
N PRO A 34 15.52 4.39 17.56
CA PRO A 34 16.39 3.52 18.37
C PRO A 34 17.89 3.76 18.17
N THR A 35 18.29 4.44 17.08
CA THR A 35 19.69 4.75 16.78
C THR A 35 20.22 6.01 17.47
N ARG A 36 19.32 6.86 17.97
CA ARG A 36 19.61 8.18 18.54
C ARG A 36 19.17 8.29 19.99
N ILE A 37 18.06 7.64 20.35
CA ILE A 37 17.42 7.76 21.66
C ILE A 37 17.53 6.43 22.41
N GLU A 38 18.03 6.48 23.64
CA GLU A 38 18.22 5.30 24.48
C GLU A 38 16.89 4.64 24.86
N LYS A 39 15.86 5.44 25.19
CA LYS A 39 14.51 4.94 25.49
C LYS A 39 13.94 4.12 24.33
N ASP A 40 14.09 4.60 23.09
CA ASP A 40 13.64 3.89 21.90
C ASP A 40 14.47 2.62 21.65
N TYR A 41 15.74 2.61 22.02
CA TYR A 41 16.56 1.40 21.94
C TYR A 41 16.15 0.34 22.97
N VAL A 42 15.77 0.75 24.19
CA VAL A 42 15.20 -0.15 25.19
C VAL A 42 13.86 -0.69 24.69
N ALA A 43 12.98 0.17 24.16
CA ALA A 43 11.71 -0.24 23.57
C ALA A 43 11.90 -1.22 22.40
N PHE A 44 12.90 -0.99 21.56
CA PHE A 44 13.32 -1.92 20.50
C PHE A 44 13.74 -3.28 21.09
N LYS A 45 14.61 -3.27 22.11
CA LYS A 45 15.10 -4.50 22.75
C LYS A 45 13.98 -5.29 23.42
N ASN A 46 12.98 -4.61 23.95
CA ASN A 46 11.79 -5.20 24.57
C ASN A 46 10.75 -5.68 23.55
N GLY A 47 10.98 -5.51 22.24
CA GLY A 47 10.06 -5.97 21.19
C GLY A 47 8.79 -5.14 21.04
N ILE A 48 8.73 -3.95 21.64
CA ILE A 48 7.54 -3.08 21.63
C ILE A 48 7.38 -2.37 20.28
N LEU A 49 8.51 -2.08 19.62
CA LEU A 49 8.51 -1.34 18.36
C LEU A 49 8.16 -2.23 17.17
N ARG A 50 7.30 -1.71 16.30
CA ARG A 50 6.96 -2.32 15.01
C ARG A 50 7.82 -1.71 13.91
N ASN A 51 8.38 -2.53 13.03
CA ASN A 51 9.08 -2.06 11.84
C ASN A 51 8.14 -2.06 10.62
N LEU A 52 7.92 -0.90 10.01
CA LEU A 52 7.11 -0.77 8.78
C LEU A 52 7.78 -1.39 7.55
N THR A 53 9.12 -1.45 7.51
CA THR A 53 9.85 -1.98 6.36
C THR A 53 10.06 -3.48 6.43
N ASP A 54 9.72 -4.12 7.57
CA ASP A 54 9.87 -5.55 7.78
C ASP A 54 8.69 -6.32 7.19
N ARG A 55 8.59 -6.29 5.85
CA ARG A 55 7.75 -7.24 5.13
C ARG A 55 8.60 -8.43 4.71
N THR A 56 8.36 -9.58 5.34
CA THR A 56 8.97 -10.84 4.92
C THR A 56 8.66 -11.10 3.44
N LYS A 57 9.52 -11.89 2.77
CA LYS A 57 9.29 -12.29 1.38
C LYS A 57 7.94 -13.00 1.24
N GLU A 58 7.58 -13.78 2.25
CA GLU A 58 6.30 -14.50 2.35
C GLU A 58 5.11 -13.54 2.41
N ASN A 59 5.13 -12.56 3.31
CA ASN A 59 4.06 -11.56 3.42
C ASN A 59 3.90 -10.75 2.12
N ARG A 60 5.00 -10.47 1.42
CA ARG A 60 4.96 -9.81 0.11
C ARG A 60 4.34 -10.69 -0.97
N ARG A 61 4.60 -11.99 -0.94
CA ARG A 61 4.02 -12.96 -1.88
C ARG A 61 2.50 -13.04 -1.69
N VAL A 62 2.06 -13.32 -0.46
CA VAL A 62 0.61 -13.42 -0.13
C VAL A 62 -0.13 -12.12 -0.48
N PHE A 63 0.48 -10.96 -0.20
CA PHE A 63 -0.10 -9.66 -0.56
C PHE A 63 -0.27 -9.50 -2.08
N ARG A 64 0.71 -9.95 -2.87
CA ARG A 64 0.63 -9.91 -4.34
C ARG A 64 -0.40 -10.89 -4.87
N GLU A 65 -0.45 -12.10 -4.34
CA GLU A 65 -1.45 -13.11 -4.73
C GLU A 65 -2.88 -12.60 -4.54
N LYS A 66 -3.16 -11.86 -3.45
CA LYS A 66 -4.46 -11.21 -3.24
C LYS A 66 -4.79 -10.12 -4.27
N LEU A 67 -3.80 -9.36 -4.72
CA LEU A 67 -4.00 -8.23 -5.64
C LEU A 67 -4.00 -8.65 -7.11
N ASP A 68 -3.16 -9.61 -7.47
CA ASP A 68 -2.98 -10.08 -8.85
C ASP A 68 -4.06 -11.10 -9.26
N ALA A 69 -5.06 -11.37 -8.41
CA ALA A 69 -6.16 -12.28 -8.72
C ALA A 69 -6.98 -11.77 -9.92
N GLU A 70 -7.22 -12.63 -10.91
CA GLU A 70 -7.88 -12.26 -12.16
C GLU A 70 -9.41 -12.26 -11.99
N ILE A 71 -9.93 -11.29 -11.22
CA ILE A 71 -11.37 -11.14 -10.97
C ILE A 71 -11.94 -10.15 -11.98
N VAL A 72 -12.95 -10.60 -12.73
CA VAL A 72 -13.72 -9.77 -13.67
C VAL A 72 -15.10 -9.52 -13.07
N VAL A 73 -15.52 -8.26 -13.16
CA VAL A 73 -16.73 -7.73 -12.55
C VAL A 73 -17.59 -7.11 -13.64
N THR A 74 -18.91 -7.04 -13.42
CA THR A 74 -19.83 -6.41 -14.38
C THR A 74 -19.52 -4.91 -14.53
N ASP A 75 -19.94 -4.34 -15.66
CA ASP A 75 -19.68 -2.92 -15.93
C ASP A 75 -20.44 -2.00 -14.95
N GLU A 76 -21.60 -2.45 -14.46
CA GLU A 76 -22.40 -1.76 -13.45
C GLU A 76 -21.70 -1.73 -12.08
N GLU A 77 -21.20 -2.87 -11.63
CA GLU A 77 -20.43 -2.98 -10.38
C GLU A 77 -19.12 -2.17 -10.46
N LEU A 78 -18.43 -2.20 -11.60
CA LEU A 78 -17.23 -1.37 -11.83
C LEU A 78 -17.55 0.12 -11.69
N LYS A 79 -18.69 0.56 -12.21
CA LYS A 79 -19.14 1.95 -12.09
C LYS A 79 -19.42 2.31 -10.63
N SER A 80 -20.07 1.43 -9.87
CA SER A 80 -20.28 1.62 -8.43
C SER A 80 -18.95 1.82 -7.69
N TYR A 81 -17.95 0.98 -7.95
CA TYR A 81 -16.63 1.10 -7.32
C TYR A 81 -15.94 2.43 -7.61
N VAL A 82 -16.02 2.90 -8.86
CA VAL A 82 -15.44 4.18 -9.26
C VAL A 82 -16.19 5.35 -8.61
N ASP A 83 -17.51 5.25 -8.53
CA ASP A 83 -18.36 6.28 -7.94
C ASP A 83 -18.10 6.42 -6.43
N ASP A 84 -17.94 5.30 -5.72
CA ASP A 84 -17.65 5.29 -4.28
C ASP A 84 -16.22 5.77 -3.97
N LEU A 85 -15.26 5.45 -4.83
CA LEU A 85 -13.85 5.78 -4.62
C LEU A 85 -13.50 7.23 -4.97
N LEU A 86 -14.10 7.79 -6.04
CA LEU A 86 -13.65 9.04 -6.64
C LEU A 86 -14.66 10.20 -6.53
N ARG A 87 -14.09 11.42 -6.52
CA ARG A 87 -14.86 12.66 -6.68
C ARG A 87 -15.54 12.69 -8.05
N LYS A 88 -16.73 13.30 -8.10
CA LYS A 88 -17.62 13.35 -9.28
C LYS A 88 -16.91 13.67 -10.60
N GLU A 89 -16.00 14.64 -10.57
CA GLU A 89 -15.24 15.12 -11.74
C GLU A 89 -14.36 14.05 -12.39
N LEU A 90 -13.85 13.09 -11.61
CA LEU A 90 -12.89 12.10 -12.06
C LEU A 90 -13.54 10.77 -12.46
N ARG A 91 -14.82 10.56 -12.11
CA ARG A 91 -15.52 9.27 -12.28
C ARG A 91 -15.58 8.85 -13.74
N THR A 92 -16.11 9.70 -14.62
CA THR A 92 -16.31 9.37 -16.04
C THR A 92 -14.99 9.07 -16.75
N SER A 93 -13.97 9.89 -16.48
CA SER A 93 -12.63 9.71 -17.06
C SER A 93 -12.00 8.38 -16.61
N SER A 94 -12.06 8.11 -15.30
CA SER A 94 -11.46 6.91 -14.71
C SER A 94 -12.20 5.64 -15.13
N TYR A 95 -13.54 5.67 -15.16
CA TYR A 95 -14.37 4.56 -15.63
C TYR A 95 -14.04 4.19 -17.09
N ASN A 96 -14.03 5.18 -17.99
CA ASN A 96 -13.67 4.96 -19.40
C ASN A 96 -12.24 4.43 -19.56
N LEU A 97 -11.32 4.86 -18.69
CA LEU A 97 -9.94 4.40 -18.69
C LEU A 97 -9.85 2.93 -18.24
N LEU A 98 -10.64 2.52 -17.26
CA LEU A 98 -10.69 1.14 -16.77
C LEU A 98 -11.35 0.19 -17.78
N ILE A 99 -12.39 0.63 -18.50
CA ILE A 99 -12.95 -0.16 -19.62
C ILE A 99 -11.88 -0.39 -20.68
N LYS A 100 -11.10 0.65 -21.02
CA LYS A 100 -9.99 0.50 -21.97
C LYS A 100 -8.92 -0.45 -21.44
N ALA A 101 -8.63 -0.39 -20.14
CA ALA A 101 -7.66 -1.28 -19.50
C ALA A 101 -8.15 -2.75 -19.50
N LYS A 102 -9.45 -2.99 -19.25
CA LYS A 102 -10.09 -4.32 -19.30
C LYS A 102 -9.90 -5.01 -20.65
N ASN A 103 -9.90 -4.24 -21.75
CA ASN A 103 -9.74 -4.77 -23.11
C ASN A 103 -8.28 -4.83 -23.60
N ASP A 104 -7.31 -4.40 -22.79
CA ASP A 104 -5.90 -4.32 -23.19
C ASP A 104 -5.05 -5.36 -22.45
N LYS A 105 -4.36 -6.24 -23.18
CA LYS A 105 -3.53 -7.31 -22.61
C LYS A 105 -2.46 -6.83 -21.61
N ASN A 106 -1.95 -5.61 -21.75
CA ASN A 106 -0.94 -5.06 -20.85
C ASN A 106 -1.56 -4.33 -19.67
N ALA A 107 -2.62 -3.56 -19.91
CA ALA A 107 -3.27 -2.75 -18.87
C ALA A 107 -4.31 -3.52 -18.04
N ILE A 108 -4.71 -4.73 -18.43
CA ILE A 108 -5.70 -5.55 -17.72
C ILE A 108 -5.30 -5.84 -16.26
N LYS A 109 -4.00 -5.93 -15.97
CA LYS A 109 -3.49 -6.08 -14.60
C LYS A 109 -3.87 -4.92 -13.70
N ALA A 110 -3.88 -3.70 -14.25
CA ALA A 110 -4.29 -2.51 -13.50
C ALA A 110 -5.80 -2.53 -13.21
N TYR A 111 -6.60 -3.13 -14.10
CA TYR A 111 -8.03 -3.36 -13.84
C TYR A 111 -8.23 -4.36 -12.69
N TYR A 112 -7.55 -5.52 -12.72
CA TYR A 112 -7.63 -6.52 -11.65
C TYR A 112 -7.22 -5.95 -10.29
N ASN A 113 -6.10 -5.22 -10.24
CA ASN A 113 -5.64 -4.57 -9.02
C ASN A 113 -6.67 -3.61 -8.42
N LEU A 114 -7.40 -2.87 -9.27
CA LEU A 114 -8.44 -1.97 -8.80
C LEU A 114 -9.63 -2.74 -8.21
N VAL A 115 -10.15 -3.73 -8.94
CA VAL A 115 -11.28 -4.54 -8.50
C VAL A 115 -11.00 -5.19 -7.14
N ASN A 116 -9.85 -5.85 -7.03
CA ASN A 116 -9.45 -6.54 -5.81
C ASN A 116 -9.23 -5.54 -4.67
N ALA A 117 -8.63 -4.38 -4.95
CA ALA A 117 -8.45 -3.33 -3.96
C ALA A 117 -9.79 -2.77 -3.45
N CYS A 118 -10.78 -2.58 -4.31
CA CYS A 118 -12.12 -2.14 -3.92
C CYS A 118 -12.82 -3.17 -3.03
N GLN A 119 -12.78 -4.45 -3.39
CA GLN A 119 -13.35 -5.54 -2.60
C GLN A 119 -12.68 -5.67 -1.22
N LEU A 120 -11.35 -5.58 -1.17
CA LEU A 120 -10.59 -5.63 0.08
C LEU A 120 -10.86 -4.40 0.96
N THR A 121 -11.06 -3.23 0.36
CA THR A 121 -11.45 -2.02 1.10
C THR A 121 -12.84 -2.18 1.72
N ALA A 122 -13.79 -2.76 0.99
CA ALA A 122 -15.13 -3.05 1.49
C ALA A 122 -15.12 -4.07 2.66
N SER A 123 -14.16 -5.01 2.67
CA SER A 123 -13.96 -5.95 3.78
C SER A 123 -13.32 -5.33 5.04
N GLY A 124 -12.97 -4.04 5.01
CA GLY A 124 -12.44 -3.29 6.16
C GLY A 124 -10.94 -2.97 6.10
N GLU A 125 -10.21 -3.41 5.07
CA GLU A 125 -8.78 -3.13 4.92
C GLU A 125 -8.55 -1.73 4.31
N ARG A 126 -8.48 -0.68 5.14
CA ARG A 126 -8.32 0.73 4.70
C ARG A 126 -7.11 1.00 3.79
N SER A 127 -6.06 0.17 3.86
CA SER A 127 -4.84 0.37 3.05
C SER A 127 -5.06 0.19 1.55
N TYR A 128 -6.14 -0.46 1.12
CA TYR A 128 -6.38 -0.79 -0.29
C TYR A 128 -7.05 0.34 -1.08
N GLY A 129 -7.68 1.31 -0.42
CA GLY A 129 -8.24 2.49 -1.12
C GLY A 129 -7.17 3.27 -1.91
N ASN A 130 -5.98 3.44 -1.33
CA ASN A 130 -4.86 4.06 -2.03
C ASN A 130 -4.38 3.22 -3.21
N ILE A 131 -4.43 1.89 -3.09
CA ILE A 131 -4.03 0.96 -4.15
C ILE A 131 -5.00 1.05 -5.34
N ALA A 132 -6.30 1.23 -5.07
CA ALA A 132 -7.29 1.43 -6.12
C ALA A 132 -6.98 2.71 -6.93
N CYS A 133 -6.69 3.84 -6.27
CA CYS A 133 -6.26 5.06 -6.95
C CYS A 133 -4.97 4.87 -7.76
N MET A 134 -3.95 4.22 -7.18
CA MET A 134 -2.69 3.93 -7.89
C MET A 134 -2.90 3.03 -9.11
N SER A 135 -3.90 2.15 -9.08
CA SER A 135 -4.23 1.27 -10.19
C SER A 135 -4.77 2.04 -11.39
N ILE A 136 -5.50 3.14 -11.17
CA ILE A 136 -5.97 4.04 -12.24
C ILE A 136 -4.78 4.75 -12.90
N ASP A 137 -3.84 5.26 -12.11
CA ASP A 137 -2.62 5.88 -12.64
C ASP A 137 -1.75 4.89 -13.41
N LEU A 138 -1.66 3.65 -12.90
CA LEU A 138 -0.97 2.56 -13.59
C LEU A 138 -1.64 2.27 -14.95
N ALA A 139 -2.96 2.11 -14.98
CA ALA A 139 -3.71 1.90 -16.22
C ALA A 139 -3.46 3.05 -17.21
N LYS A 140 -3.44 4.30 -16.74
CA LYS A 140 -3.15 5.48 -17.56
C LYS A 140 -1.75 5.44 -18.16
N SER A 141 -0.76 5.00 -17.38
CA SER A 141 0.62 4.86 -17.85
C SER A 141 0.75 3.76 -18.91
N LEU A 142 0.16 2.59 -18.68
CA LEU A 142 0.24 1.43 -19.57
C LEU A 142 -0.45 1.70 -20.91
N LEU A 143 -1.61 2.35 -20.88
CA LEU A 143 -2.34 2.73 -22.11
C LEU A 143 -1.63 3.83 -22.91
N ARG A 144 -0.79 4.67 -22.28
CA ARG A 144 0.01 5.69 -22.98
C ARG A 144 1.22 5.09 -23.71
N VAL A 145 1.87 4.09 -23.13
CA VAL A 145 3.08 3.47 -23.71
C VAL A 145 2.80 2.78 -25.05
N LYS A 146 1.57 2.31 -25.28
CA LYS A 146 1.14 1.66 -26.53
C LYS A 146 1.03 2.60 -27.74
N ARG A 147 1.17 3.93 -27.55
CA ARG A 147 1.06 4.93 -28.62
C ARG A 147 2.40 5.29 -29.30
N LYS A 148 3.45 4.48 -29.12
CA LYS A 148 4.72 4.59 -29.85
C LYS A 148 4.92 3.34 -30.69
#